data_AF-A0A496B919-F1
#
_entry.id   AF-A0A496B919-F1
#
_cell.length_a   1.000
_cell.length_b   1.000
_cell.length_c   1.000
_cell.angle_alpha   90.00
_cell.angle_beta   90.00
_cell.angle_gamma   90.00
#
_symmetry.space_group_name_H-M   'P 1'
#
loop_
_entity.id
_entity.type
_entity.pdbx_description
1 polymer ?
#
loop_
_entity_poly.entity_id
_entity_poly.type
_entity_poly.pdbx_seq_one_letter_code
_entity_poly.pdbx_strand_id
1 'polypeptide(L)'
;MAGYSKIYCIGGEGGFLGSDGINPIFFQILVGDAHRQWLESHYFDPDIRPMGNINVIIPAGPSHPNSLIDACLAFFPKHFDACPSLVEVSEALQDATRIDFDLDGEPPGWNQLREEAKPLFKHLVIYEGKLNKVNGVEQRMDGWTFFGEDEVHPYRHE
;
A
#
# COMPACT_ATOMS: atom_id res chain seq x y z
N MET A 1 -4.89 21.39 -2.52
CA MET A 1 -3.91 20.92 -1.52
C MET A 1 -3.78 19.43 -1.73
N ALA A 2 -2.56 18.92 -1.92
CA ALA A 2 -2.30 17.51 -2.19
C ALA A 2 -1.92 16.80 -0.88
N GLY A 3 -2.37 15.57 -0.69
CA GLY A 3 -2.01 14.75 0.47
C GLY A 3 -2.50 13.32 0.32
N TYR A 4 -2.02 12.43 1.18
CA TYR A 4 -2.43 11.03 1.18
C TYR A 4 -3.61 10.81 2.13
N SER A 5 -4.66 10.15 1.65
CA SER A 5 -5.86 9.83 2.44
C SER A 5 -5.90 8.37 2.89
N LYS A 6 -5.21 7.50 2.17
CA LYS A 6 -5.27 6.05 2.36
C LYS A 6 -3.94 5.41 1.97
N ILE A 7 -3.65 4.29 2.61
CA ILE A 7 -2.59 3.38 2.23
C ILE A 7 -3.16 1.97 2.00
N TYR A 8 -2.60 1.26 1.04
CA TYR A 8 -2.75 -0.20 0.92
C TYR A 8 -1.42 -0.85 1.26
N CYS A 9 -1.44 -1.88 2.09
CA CYS A 9 -0.27 -2.70 2.41
C CYS A 9 -0.44 -4.06 1.72
N ILE A 10 0.55 -4.46 0.92
CA ILE A 10 0.59 -5.74 0.22
C ILE A 10 1.69 -6.58 0.85
N GLY A 11 1.40 -7.83 1.21
CA GLY A 11 2.28 -8.63 2.04
C GLY A 11 1.91 -10.10 2.15
N GLY A 12 2.47 -10.77 3.15
CA GLY A 12 2.04 -12.08 3.61
C GLY A 12 1.10 -12.02 4.80
N GLU A 13 0.44 -13.14 5.11
CA GLU A 13 -0.28 -13.33 6.37
C GLU A 13 0.68 -13.73 7.49
N GLY A 14 0.66 -13.00 8.60
CA GLY A 14 1.43 -13.31 9.80
C GLY A 14 0.67 -14.26 10.75
N GLY A 15 1.40 -15.12 11.47
CA GLY A 15 0.82 -16.03 12.45
C GLY A 15 0.12 -17.25 11.83
N PHE A 16 -0.62 -18.00 12.65
CA PHE A 16 -1.40 -19.14 12.15
C PHE A 16 -2.69 -18.64 11.50
N LEU A 17 -2.82 -18.79 10.18
CA LEU A 17 -3.97 -18.32 9.38
C LEU A 17 -4.21 -16.80 9.48
N GLY A 18 -3.14 -15.99 9.51
CA GLY A 18 -3.28 -14.52 9.49
C GLY A 18 -3.63 -13.88 10.83
N SER A 19 -3.54 -14.62 11.95
CA SER A 19 -3.87 -14.13 13.29
C SER A 19 -3.13 -12.85 13.69
N ASP A 20 -1.95 -12.63 13.13
CA ASP A 20 -1.05 -11.53 13.52
C ASP A 20 -1.13 -10.36 12.52
N GLY A 21 -2.07 -10.41 11.57
CA GLY A 21 -2.24 -9.40 10.53
C GLY A 21 -1.26 -9.57 9.38
N ILE A 22 -0.82 -8.45 8.78
CA ILE A 22 0.10 -8.45 7.64
C ILE A 22 1.56 -8.53 8.09
N ASN A 23 2.25 -9.62 7.74
CA ASN A 23 3.68 -9.79 8.00
C ASN A 23 4.25 -10.90 7.09
N PRO A 24 5.31 -10.64 6.30
CA PRO A 24 5.96 -9.35 6.09
C PRO A 24 5.11 -8.41 5.23
N ILE A 25 5.39 -7.11 5.31
CA ILE A 25 4.90 -6.12 4.34
C ILE A 25 5.91 -6.08 3.19
N PHE A 26 5.46 -6.42 1.99
CA PHE A 26 6.29 -6.40 0.79
C PHE A 26 6.46 -4.97 0.26
N PHE A 27 5.34 -4.29 0.05
CA PHE A 27 5.28 -2.89 -0.37
C PHE A 27 3.96 -2.24 0.04
N GLN A 28 3.92 -0.92 -0.07
CA GLN A 28 2.74 -0.11 0.15
C GLN A 28 2.36 0.64 -1.11
N ILE A 29 1.07 0.92 -1.24
CA ILE A 29 0.52 1.86 -2.21
C ILE A 29 -0.07 3.03 -1.44
N LEU A 30 0.52 4.22 -1.63
CA LEU A 30 0.01 5.46 -1.07
C LEU A 30 -1.03 6.03 -2.03
N VAL A 31 -2.22 6.34 -1.52
CA VAL A 31 -3.30 6.95 -2.29
C VAL A 31 -3.35 8.44 -1.98
N GLY A 32 -2.92 9.22 -2.97
CA GLY A 32 -2.91 10.68 -2.90
C GLY A 32 -4.17 11.28 -3.52
N ASP A 33 -4.67 12.36 -2.93
CA ASP A 33 -5.81 13.11 -3.42
C ASP A 33 -5.45 14.60 -3.56
N ALA A 34 -5.76 15.15 -4.73
CA ALA A 34 -5.66 16.57 -5.06
C ALA A 34 -6.80 16.97 -6.01
N HIS A 35 -6.49 17.61 -7.15
CA HIS A 35 -7.47 17.76 -8.23
C HIS A 35 -7.80 16.42 -8.91
N ARG A 36 -6.87 15.46 -8.82
CA ARG A 36 -7.01 14.06 -9.26
C ARG A 36 -6.42 13.14 -8.19
N GLN A 37 -6.87 11.89 -8.20
CA GLN A 37 -6.30 10.84 -7.36
C GLN A 37 -5.05 10.27 -8.04
N TRP A 38 -4.06 9.83 -7.25
CA TRP A 38 -2.95 9.02 -7.76
C TRP A 38 -2.58 7.93 -6.75
N LEU A 39 -1.98 6.86 -7.26
CA LEU A 39 -1.48 5.72 -6.50
C LEU A 39 0.03 5.67 -6.71
N GLU A 40 0.79 5.57 -5.64
CA GLU A 40 2.25 5.60 -5.66
C GLU A 40 2.83 4.44 -4.85
N SER A 41 3.83 3.75 -5.38
CA SER A 41 4.44 2.60 -4.70
C SER A 41 5.57 2.99 -3.74
N HIS A 42 5.66 2.28 -2.62
CA HIS A 42 6.77 2.35 -1.67
C HIS A 42 7.19 0.95 -1.25
N TYR A 43 8.40 0.53 -1.62
CA TYR A 43 8.87 -0.85 -1.47
C TYR A 43 9.65 -1.06 -0.16
N PHE A 44 9.41 -2.19 0.49
CA PHE A 44 10.24 -2.69 1.59
C PHE A 44 11.06 -3.91 1.16
N ASP A 45 10.49 -4.75 0.30
CA ASP A 45 11.15 -5.90 -0.29
C ASP A 45 11.98 -5.48 -1.52
N PRO A 46 13.32 -5.66 -1.50
CA PRO A 46 14.18 -5.31 -2.62
C PRO A 46 14.06 -6.25 -3.81
N ASP A 47 13.36 -7.38 -3.72
CA ASP A 47 13.15 -8.31 -4.84
C ASP A 47 11.90 -7.98 -5.67
N ILE A 48 11.09 -7.03 -5.20
CA ILE A 48 9.94 -6.52 -5.94
C ILE A 48 10.36 -5.33 -6.78
N ARG A 49 9.93 -5.35 -8.05
CA ARG A 49 10.19 -4.30 -9.03
C ARG A 49 8.91 -3.97 -9.77
N PRO A 50 8.67 -2.68 -10.07
CA PRO A 50 7.57 -2.30 -10.95
C PRO A 50 7.81 -2.78 -12.39
N MET A 51 6.76 -2.69 -13.19
CA MET A 51 6.81 -2.79 -14.64
C MET A 51 7.57 -1.58 -15.18
N GLY A 52 8.71 -1.83 -15.84
CA GLY A 52 9.61 -0.76 -16.28
C GLY A 52 10.04 0.14 -15.13
N ASN A 53 9.78 1.45 -15.25
CA ASN A 53 10.08 2.45 -14.22
C ASN A 53 8.82 3.06 -13.61
N ILE A 54 7.67 2.40 -13.73
CA ILE A 54 6.37 2.94 -13.30
C ILE A 54 6.30 3.00 -11.78
N ASN A 55 6.22 4.21 -11.22
CA ASN A 55 6.05 4.43 -9.78
C ASN A 55 4.75 5.17 -9.42
N VAL A 56 4.01 5.64 -10.43
CA VAL A 56 2.74 6.35 -10.24
C VAL A 56 1.67 5.87 -11.23
N ILE A 57 0.45 5.66 -10.72
CA ILE A 57 -0.75 5.49 -11.53
C ILE A 57 -1.75 6.60 -11.20
N ILE A 58 -2.35 7.19 -12.23
CA ILE A 58 -3.52 8.07 -12.11
C ILE A 58 -4.71 7.27 -12.67
N PRO A 59 -5.67 6.84 -11.83
CA PRO A 59 -6.82 6.10 -12.28
C PRO A 59 -7.76 6.99 -13.12
N ALA A 60 -8.61 6.37 -13.94
CA ALA A 60 -9.59 7.07 -14.79
C ALA A 60 -10.60 7.92 -14.00
N GLY A 61 -10.69 7.69 -12.69
CA GLY A 61 -11.46 8.52 -11.78
C GLY A 61 -11.16 8.17 -10.33
N PRO A 62 -11.51 9.06 -9.38
CA PRO A 62 -11.35 8.77 -7.97
C PRO A 62 -12.15 7.52 -7.58
N SER A 63 -11.54 6.60 -6.84
CA SER A 63 -12.19 5.35 -6.41
C SER A 63 -12.67 4.45 -7.56
N HIS A 64 -12.07 4.56 -8.75
CA HIS A 64 -12.39 3.66 -9.86
C HIS A 64 -12.18 2.19 -9.45
N PRO A 65 -13.12 1.26 -9.74
CA PRO A 65 -13.11 -0.10 -9.20
C PRO A 65 -11.86 -0.90 -9.57
N ASN A 66 -11.23 -0.58 -10.71
CA ASN A 66 -10.02 -1.26 -11.16
C ASN A 66 -8.72 -0.62 -10.65
N SER A 67 -8.77 0.52 -9.93
CA SER A 67 -7.55 1.28 -9.58
C SER A 67 -6.52 0.45 -8.84
N LEU A 68 -6.98 -0.40 -7.91
CA LEU A 68 -6.07 -1.21 -7.09
C LEU A 68 -5.44 -2.36 -7.88
N ILE A 69 -6.19 -3.06 -8.74
CA ILE A 69 -5.62 -4.10 -9.59
C ILE A 69 -4.67 -3.51 -10.62
N ASP A 70 -5.01 -2.36 -11.20
CA ASP A 70 -4.14 -1.64 -12.13
C ASP A 70 -2.82 -1.24 -11.46
N ALA A 71 -2.88 -0.73 -10.22
CA ALA A 71 -1.70 -0.42 -9.43
C ALA A 71 -0.88 -1.66 -9.08
N CYS A 72 -1.51 -2.76 -8.66
CA CYS A 72 -0.78 -4.00 -8.40
C CYS A 72 -0.11 -4.58 -9.66
N LEU A 73 -0.75 -4.48 -10.83
CA LEU A 73 -0.15 -4.89 -12.10
C LEU A 73 1.11 -4.10 -12.44
N ALA A 74 1.06 -2.78 -12.30
CA ALA A 74 2.23 -1.94 -12.57
C ALA A 74 3.30 -2.05 -11.50
N PHE A 75 2.94 -2.19 -10.22
CA PHE A 75 3.90 -2.11 -9.12
C PHE A 75 4.46 -3.48 -8.70
N PHE A 76 3.78 -4.57 -9.03
CA PHE A 76 4.19 -5.93 -8.72
C PHE A 76 3.89 -6.91 -9.87
N PRO A 77 4.40 -6.66 -11.10
CA PRO A 77 4.15 -7.49 -12.27
C PRO A 77 4.53 -8.97 -12.08
N LYS A 78 5.59 -9.26 -11.30
CA LYS A 78 6.07 -10.62 -11.03
C LYS A 78 4.99 -11.55 -10.44
N HIS A 79 4.04 -11.02 -9.66
CA HIS A 79 2.91 -11.81 -9.16
C HIS A 79 1.98 -12.30 -10.28
N PHE A 80 2.02 -11.63 -11.43
CA PHE A 80 1.18 -11.85 -12.59
C PHE A 80 1.95 -12.47 -13.76
N ASP A 81 3.12 -13.07 -13.53
CA ASP A 81 3.95 -13.70 -14.59
C ASP A 81 3.22 -14.79 -15.39
N ALA A 82 2.12 -15.34 -14.86
CA ALA A 82 1.27 -16.29 -15.54
C ALA A 82 0.30 -15.65 -16.56
N CYS A 83 0.17 -14.32 -16.61
CA CYS A 83 -0.67 -13.60 -17.57
C CYS A 83 0.04 -13.52 -18.94
N PRO A 84 -0.50 -14.13 -20.00
CA PRO A 84 0.16 -14.14 -21.32
C PRO A 84 0.43 -12.75 -21.90
N SER A 85 -0.45 -11.79 -21.65
CA SER A 85 -0.31 -10.43 -22.17
C SER A 85 0.68 -9.54 -21.42
N LEU A 86 1.22 -10.01 -20.28
CA LEU A 86 2.10 -9.19 -19.43
C LEU A 86 3.37 -8.75 -20.14
N VAL A 87 3.98 -9.65 -20.92
CA VAL A 87 5.25 -9.38 -21.62
C VAL A 87 5.08 -8.25 -22.64
N GLU A 88 4.07 -8.36 -23.50
CA GLU A 88 3.78 -7.36 -24.54
C GLU A 88 3.46 -5.99 -23.93
N VAL A 89 2.64 -5.95 -22.88
CA VAL A 89 2.30 -4.70 -22.18
C VAL A 89 3.52 -4.10 -21.48
N SER A 90 4.39 -4.93 -20.89
CA SER A 90 5.61 -4.46 -20.22
C SER A 90 6.61 -3.86 -21.20
N GLU A 91 6.78 -4.46 -22.38
CA GLU A 91 7.63 -3.93 -23.45
C GLU A 91 7.12 -2.57 -23.94
N ALA A 92 5.80 -2.44 -24.14
CA ALA A 92 5.19 -1.18 -24.56
C ALA A 92 5.34 -0.05 -23.52
N LEU A 93 5.53 -0.39 -22.25
CA LEU A 93 5.62 0.56 -21.13
C LEU A 93 7.03 0.67 -20.52
N GLN A 94 8.06 0.08 -21.12
CA GLN A 94 9.40 -0.03 -20.52
C GLN A 94 10.01 1.32 -20.10
N ASP A 95 9.74 2.38 -20.86
CA ASP A 95 10.28 3.73 -20.66
C ASP A 95 9.31 4.65 -19.89
N ALA A 96 8.11 4.15 -19.58
CA ALA A 96 7.12 4.90 -18.84
C ALA A 96 7.50 4.96 -17.35
N THR A 97 7.37 6.13 -16.75
CA THR A 97 7.47 6.32 -15.29
C THR A 97 6.10 6.44 -14.63
N ARG A 98 5.04 6.66 -15.41
CA ARG A 98 3.67 6.80 -14.94
C ARG A 98 2.67 6.26 -15.96
N ILE A 99 1.50 5.87 -15.49
CA ILE A 99 0.32 5.59 -16.32
C ILE A 99 -0.80 6.56 -15.91
N ASP A 100 -1.36 7.32 -16.86
CA ASP A 100 -2.47 8.25 -16.61
C ASP A 100 -3.72 7.81 -17.39
N PHE A 101 -4.56 6.99 -16.74
CA PHE A 101 -5.80 6.47 -17.33
C PHE A 101 -6.87 7.54 -17.54
N ASP A 102 -6.75 8.69 -16.87
CA ASP A 102 -7.68 9.80 -16.97
C ASP A 102 -7.42 10.64 -18.24
N LEU A 103 -6.16 10.99 -18.51
CA LEU A 103 -5.81 11.81 -19.68
C LEU A 103 -5.36 11.01 -20.91
N ASP A 104 -4.54 9.98 -20.70
CA ASP A 104 -3.92 9.23 -21.79
C ASP A 104 -4.75 7.98 -22.17
N GLY A 105 -5.67 7.58 -21.28
CA GLY A 105 -6.51 6.39 -21.46
C GLY A 105 -5.78 5.09 -21.12
N GLU A 106 -6.36 3.96 -21.52
CA GLU A 106 -5.76 2.65 -21.26
C GLU A 106 -4.64 2.34 -22.27
N PRO A 107 -3.46 1.88 -21.80
CA PRO A 107 -2.43 1.38 -22.70
C PRO A 107 -2.93 0.22 -23.56
N PRO A 108 -2.38 0.02 -24.76
CA PRO A 108 -2.68 -1.15 -25.59
C PRO A 108 -2.50 -2.46 -24.82
N GLY A 109 -3.45 -3.38 -24.93
CA GLY A 109 -3.41 -4.68 -24.24
C GLY A 109 -3.77 -4.64 -22.74
N TRP A 110 -3.86 -3.46 -22.12
CA TRP A 110 -4.06 -3.35 -20.67
C TRP A 110 -5.35 -4.00 -20.18
N ASN A 111 -6.47 -3.80 -20.89
CA ASN A 111 -7.74 -4.41 -20.49
C ASN A 111 -7.68 -5.94 -20.51
N GLN A 112 -7.01 -6.53 -21.50
CA GLN A 112 -6.82 -7.98 -21.56
C GLN A 112 -5.96 -8.47 -20.38
N LEU A 113 -4.84 -7.80 -20.11
CA LEU A 113 -3.98 -8.10 -18.96
C LEU A 113 -4.75 -8.03 -17.64
N ARG A 114 -5.60 -7.01 -17.48
CA ARG A 114 -6.44 -6.85 -16.30
C ARG A 114 -7.39 -8.03 -16.12
N GLU A 115 -8.06 -8.48 -17.18
CA GLU A 115 -8.95 -9.64 -17.10
C GLU A 115 -8.20 -10.93 -16.75
N GLU A 116 -7.02 -11.14 -17.33
CA GLU A 116 -6.13 -12.28 -17.02
C GLU A 116 -5.65 -12.25 -15.56
N ALA A 117 -5.42 -11.05 -15.02
CA ALA A 117 -4.89 -10.84 -13.67
C ALA A 117 -5.92 -10.97 -12.56
N LYS A 118 -7.21 -10.75 -12.82
CA LYS A 118 -8.30 -10.85 -11.83
C LYS A 118 -8.26 -12.11 -10.96
N PRO A 119 -8.07 -13.34 -11.49
CA PRO A 119 -7.95 -14.53 -10.64
C PRO A 119 -6.73 -14.47 -9.70
N LEU A 120 -5.56 -14.03 -10.19
CA LEU A 120 -4.34 -13.94 -9.40
C LEU A 120 -4.41 -12.82 -8.34
N PHE A 121 -5.06 -11.71 -8.68
CA PHE A 121 -5.28 -10.57 -7.80
C PHE A 121 -6.08 -10.96 -6.54
N LYS A 122 -7.05 -11.88 -6.67
CA LYS A 122 -7.84 -12.38 -5.52
C LYS A 122 -6.99 -13.12 -4.48
N HIS A 123 -5.79 -13.57 -4.84
CA HIS A 123 -4.88 -14.27 -3.95
C HIS A 123 -3.86 -13.34 -3.28
N LEU A 124 -3.85 -12.05 -3.63
CA LEU A 124 -3.04 -11.07 -2.91
C LEU A 124 -3.64 -10.79 -1.54
N VAL A 125 -2.77 -10.76 -0.54
CA VAL A 125 -3.11 -10.32 0.81
C VAL A 125 -2.92 -8.80 0.84
N ILE A 126 -4.03 -8.08 0.93
CA ILE A 126 -4.06 -6.62 0.88
C ILE A 126 -4.81 -6.08 2.09
N TYR A 127 -4.15 -5.20 2.84
CA TYR A 127 -4.73 -4.49 3.97
C TYR A 127 -4.94 -3.02 3.60
N GLU A 128 -6.07 -2.44 4.00
CA GLU A 128 -6.37 -1.01 3.81
C GLU A 128 -6.18 -0.26 5.14
N GLY A 129 -5.45 0.85 5.10
CA GLY A 129 -5.35 1.81 6.20
C GLY A 129 -5.88 3.19 5.79
N LYS A 130 -6.86 3.71 6.52
CA LYS A 130 -7.37 5.08 6.34
C LYS A 130 -6.56 6.04 7.20
N LEU A 131 -5.99 7.07 6.59
CA LEU A 131 -5.17 8.05 7.28
C LEU A 131 -6.07 9.11 7.94
N ASN A 132 -5.95 9.22 9.25
CA ASN A 132 -6.63 10.25 10.03
C ASN A 132 -5.58 11.17 10.64
N LYS A 133 -5.81 12.48 10.57
CA LYS A 133 -4.94 13.44 11.25
C LYS A 133 -5.10 13.26 12.75
N VAL A 134 -4.00 12.93 13.42
CA VAL A 134 -3.91 12.90 14.88
C VAL A 134 -3.10 14.10 15.35
N ASN A 135 -3.53 14.73 16.44
CA ASN A 135 -2.71 15.73 17.12
C ASN A 135 -1.90 14.99 18.19
N GLY A 136 -0.62 15.32 18.32
CA GLY A 136 0.29 14.72 19.31
C GLY A 136 -0.01 15.15 20.75
N VAL A 137 -1.20 14.83 21.25
CA VAL A 137 -1.54 14.95 22.66
C VAL A 137 -1.21 13.60 23.33
N GLU A 138 -0.42 13.67 24.39
CA GLU A 138 -0.11 12.54 25.27
C GLU A 138 -1.42 11.86 25.67
N GLN A 139 -1.62 10.60 25.25
CA GLN A 139 -2.71 9.80 25.76
C GLN A 139 -2.43 9.53 27.23
N ARG A 140 -2.97 10.35 28.12
CA ARG A 140 -3.11 9.96 29.52
C ARG A 140 -4.02 8.73 29.53
N MET A 141 -3.43 7.56 29.79
CA MET A 141 -4.22 6.41 30.21
C MET A 141 -4.79 6.75 31.58
N ASP A 142 -6.01 7.26 31.59
CA ASP A 142 -6.78 7.42 32.81
C ASP A 142 -7.04 6.02 33.39
N GLY A 143 -6.23 5.58 34.38
CA GLY A 143 -6.59 4.40 35.17
C GLY A 143 -5.48 3.52 35.76
N TRP A 144 -4.19 3.81 35.59
CA TRP A 144 -3.14 3.03 36.27
C TRP A 144 -2.15 3.94 36.98
N THR A 145 -2.43 4.26 38.26
CA THR A 145 -1.40 4.63 39.21
C THR A 145 -0.48 3.43 39.42
N PHE A 146 0.68 3.44 38.79
CA PHE A 146 1.83 2.72 39.30
C PHE A 146 2.17 3.34 40.66
N PHE A 147 1.84 2.64 41.75
CA PHE A 147 2.53 2.86 43.01
C PHE A 147 3.96 2.35 42.80
N GLY A 148 4.86 3.26 42.45
CA GLY A 148 6.28 3.04 42.68
C GLY A 148 6.49 3.07 44.19
N GLU A 149 6.77 1.90 44.75
CA GLU A 149 7.42 1.78 46.06
C GLU A 149 8.71 2.61 46.04
N ASP A 150 8.84 3.52 47.00
CA ASP A 150 10.04 3.76 47.82
C ASP A 150 9.94 5.14 48.49
N GLU A 151 9.07 5.26 49.50
CA GLU A 151 9.28 6.27 50.55
C GLU A 151 10.45 5.82 51.42
N VAL A 152 11.62 6.40 51.15
CA VAL A 152 12.78 6.32 52.05
C VAL A 152 12.43 7.09 53.33
N HIS A 153 12.17 6.37 54.42
CA HIS A 153 12.05 6.89 55.77
C HIS A 153 13.31 7.71 56.17
N PRO A 154 13.18 8.95 56.66
CA PRO A 154 14.27 9.59 57.37
C PRO A 154 14.28 9.14 58.83
N TYR A 155 15.40 8.53 59.22
CA TYR A 155 15.83 8.33 60.60
C TYR A 155 15.55 9.57 61.48
N ARG A 156 14.84 9.37 62.60
CA ARG A 156 14.94 10.26 63.77
C ARG A 156 15.85 9.58 64.79
N HIS A 157 17.04 10.14 64.94
CA HIS A 157 17.85 10.01 66.15
C HIS A 157 17.48 11.15 67.10
N GLU A 158 17.47 10.80 68.39
CA GLU A 158 17.35 11.63 69.61
C GLU A 158 15.94 12.01 70.08
#